data_AF-A0A0F2JD24-F1
#
_entry.id   AF-A0A0F2JD24-F1
#
_cell.length_a   1.000
_cell.length_b   1.000
_cell.length_c   1.000
_cell.angle_alpha   90.00
_cell.angle_beta   90.00
_cell.angle_gamma   90.00
#
_symmetry.space_group_name_H-M   'P 1'
#
loop_
_entity.id
_entity.type
_entity.pdbx_description
1 polymer ?
#
loop_
_entity_poly.entity_id
_entity_poly.type
_entity_poly.pdbx_seq_one_letter_code
_entity_poly.pdbx_strand_id
1 'polypeptide(L)'
;MKQRPWINVIATEPEEIINTIDKCPSGAIRYSIPEGSKIKENVSNGVGNINFENTNLSVVKIKVNANGPLLIEGPTIIIDFEGKPLKEGSKMALCRCGLSGNRHFCDGAHSKQSWKPDQIDK
;
A
#
# COMPACT_ATOMS: atom_id res chain seq x y z
N MET A 1 -26.87 0.75 -9.83
CA MET A 1 -25.49 0.37 -10.17
C MET A 1 -25.41 0.18 -11.68
N LYS A 2 -24.85 1.13 -12.43
CA LYS A 2 -24.85 1.09 -13.90
C LYS A 2 -23.42 0.83 -14.40
N GLN A 3 -23.30 -0.29 -15.11
CA GLN A 3 -22.15 -0.90 -15.80
C GLN A 3 -21.16 -1.74 -14.98
N ARG A 4 -21.06 -3.00 -15.41
CA ARG A 4 -20.02 -3.98 -15.14
C ARG A 4 -19.41 -4.37 -16.50
N PRO A 5 -18.08 -4.46 -16.63
CA PRO A 5 -17.09 -4.13 -15.60
C PRO A 5 -17.08 -2.62 -15.27
N TRP A 6 -16.70 -2.29 -14.03
CA TRP A 6 -16.59 -0.91 -13.52
C TRP A 6 -15.29 -0.23 -14.00
N ILE A 7 -14.58 -0.85 -14.94
CA ILE A 7 -13.31 -0.43 -15.55
C ILE A 7 -13.49 -0.47 -17.07
N ASN A 8 -13.13 0.61 -17.75
CA ASN A 8 -13.10 0.68 -19.21
C ASN A 8 -11.65 0.87 -19.69
N VAL A 9 -11.02 -0.22 -20.13
CA VAL A 9 -9.60 -0.25 -20.55
C VAL A 9 -9.35 0.32 -21.95
N ILE A 10 -10.40 0.80 -22.64
CA ILE A 10 -10.30 1.46 -23.95
C ILE A 10 -10.84 2.90 -23.91
N ALA A 11 -10.98 3.48 -22.71
CA ALA A 11 -11.53 4.82 -22.53
C ALA A 11 -10.59 5.93 -23.03
N THR A 12 -9.28 5.67 -23.05
CA THR A 12 -8.24 6.61 -23.46
C THR A 12 -7.01 5.84 -23.98
N GLU A 13 -6.00 6.57 -24.45
CA GLU A 13 -4.75 6.03 -24.95
C GLU A 13 -4.02 5.20 -23.87
N PRO A 14 -3.32 4.11 -24.26
CA PRO A 14 -2.63 3.21 -23.33
C PRO A 14 -1.70 3.92 -22.35
N GLU A 15 -1.00 4.97 -22.78
CA GLU A 15 -0.10 5.73 -21.92
C GLU A 15 -0.83 6.46 -20.78
N GLU A 16 -2.03 6.98 -21.02
CA GLU A 16 -2.83 7.65 -19.99
C GLU A 16 -3.41 6.65 -18.99
N ILE A 17 -3.77 5.46 -19.47
CA ILE A 17 -4.17 4.34 -18.60
C ILE A 17 -3.00 3.94 -17.70
N ILE A 18 -1.81 3.72 -18.27
CA ILE A 18 -0.60 3.37 -17.52
C ILE A 18 -0.30 4.44 -16.45
N ASN A 19 -0.29 5.72 -16.83
CA ASN A 19 -0.04 6.81 -15.89
C ASN A 19 -1.06 6.87 -14.75
N THR A 20 -2.30 6.43 -15.00
CA THR A 20 -3.34 6.32 -13.97
C THR A 20 -3.07 5.12 -13.06
N ILE A 21 -2.65 3.98 -13.62
CA ILE A 21 -2.28 2.78 -12.87
C ILE A 21 -1.08 3.06 -11.97
N ASP A 22 -0.07 3.79 -12.44
CA ASP A 22 1.13 4.15 -11.67
C ASP A 22 0.83 5.08 -10.47
N LYS A 23 -0.32 5.76 -10.48
CA LYS A 23 -0.81 6.56 -9.35
C LYS A 23 -1.63 5.75 -8.35
N CYS A 24 -1.83 4.46 -8.57
CA CYS A 24 -2.59 3.61 -7.66
C CYS A 24 -1.87 3.51 -6.30
N PRO A 25 -2.40 4.11 -5.22
CA PRO A 25 -1.69 4.19 -3.94
C PRO A 25 -1.54 2.82 -3.25
N SER A 26 -2.44 1.89 -3.56
CA SER A 26 -2.41 0.52 -3.05
C SER A 26 -1.57 -0.43 -3.90
N GLY A 27 -1.19 -0.03 -5.12
CA GLY A 27 -0.60 -0.92 -6.12
C GLY A 27 -1.52 -2.07 -6.56
N ALA A 28 -2.83 -1.98 -6.30
CA ALA A 28 -3.78 -3.05 -6.57
C ALA A 28 -4.05 -3.25 -8.07
N ILE A 29 -3.89 -2.19 -8.87
CA ILE A 29 -4.02 -2.24 -10.32
C ILE A 29 -2.61 -2.29 -10.90
N ARG A 30 -2.38 -3.19 -11.85
CA ARG A 30 -1.09 -3.40 -12.50
C ARG A 30 -1.25 -3.60 -14.01
N TYR A 31 -0.18 -3.42 -14.77
CA TYR A 31 -0.15 -3.64 -16.21
C TYR A 31 1.08 -4.42 -16.66
N SER A 32 0.98 -5.01 -17.83
CA SER A 32 2.08 -5.64 -18.58
C SER A 32 2.16 -5.04 -19.96
N ILE A 33 3.35 -5.07 -20.56
CA ILE A 33 3.58 -4.60 -21.93
C ILE A 33 3.96 -5.81 -22.78
N PRO A 34 3.03 -6.34 -23.60
CA PRO A 34 3.33 -7.43 -24.51
C PRO A 34 4.36 -7.02 -25.56
N GLU A 35 5.13 -8.00 -26.05
CA GLU A 35 6.09 -7.80 -27.14
C GLU A 35 5.41 -7.22 -28.38
N GLY A 36 6.07 -6.26 -29.04
CA GLY A 36 5.53 -5.56 -30.22
C GLY A 36 4.56 -4.42 -29.91
N SER A 37 4.24 -4.15 -28.64
CA SER A 37 3.46 -2.97 -28.25
C SER A 37 4.19 -1.67 -28.61
N LYS A 38 3.47 -0.71 -29.19
CA LYS A 38 4.01 0.62 -29.51
C LYS A 38 3.61 1.60 -28.41
N ILE A 39 4.52 1.83 -27.48
CA ILE A 39 4.36 2.80 -26.38
C ILE A 39 5.68 3.54 -26.15
N LYS A 40 5.58 4.73 -25.57
CA LYS A 40 6.76 5.56 -25.26
C LYS A 40 7.60 4.92 -24.15
N GLU A 41 8.92 4.82 -24.38
CA GLU A 41 9.89 4.15 -23.50
C GLU A 41 9.88 4.64 -22.04
N ASN A 42 9.60 5.92 -21.81
CA ASN A 42 9.58 6.50 -20.46
C ASN A 42 8.32 6.13 -19.64
N VAL A 43 7.31 5.55 -20.28
CA VAL A 43 6.01 5.20 -19.66
C VAL A 43 6.01 3.75 -19.16
N SER A 44 6.95 2.92 -19.60
CA SER A 44 6.98 1.49 -19.26
C SER A 44 7.62 1.16 -17.91
N ASN A 45 8.24 2.12 -17.23
CA ASN A 45 9.05 1.84 -16.03
C ASN A 45 8.37 2.26 -14.72
N GLY A 46 7.06 2.51 -14.76
CA GLY A 46 6.29 2.90 -13.58
C GLY A 46 6.04 1.75 -12.61
N VAL A 47 5.71 2.09 -11.37
CA VAL A 47 5.47 1.15 -10.25
C VAL A 47 4.32 0.17 -10.50
N GLY A 48 3.41 0.52 -11.42
CA GLY A 48 2.30 -0.32 -11.85
C GLY A 48 2.71 -1.45 -12.79
N ASN A 49 3.90 -1.39 -13.39
CA ASN A 49 4.39 -2.47 -14.26
C ASN A 49 4.62 -3.75 -13.42
N ILE A 50 4.16 -4.90 -13.92
CA ILE A 50 4.45 -6.19 -13.30
C ILE A 50 5.95 -6.52 -13.21
N ASN A 51 6.75 -5.96 -14.11
CA ASN A 51 8.20 -6.13 -14.18
C ASN A 51 8.97 -4.98 -13.49
N PHE A 52 8.27 -4.12 -12.73
CA PHE A 52 8.94 -3.06 -11.98
C PHE A 52 9.86 -3.67 -10.90
N GLU A 53 11.16 -3.47 -11.05
CA GLU A 53 12.16 -3.84 -10.06
C GLU A 53 12.45 -2.65 -9.14
N ASN A 54 12.12 -2.78 -7.86
CA ASN A 54 12.53 -1.79 -6.88
C ASN A 54 14.03 -1.96 -6.60
N THR A 55 14.86 -1.10 -7.19
CA THR A 55 16.32 -1.13 -7.07
C THR A 55 16.84 -0.57 -5.74
N ASN A 56 15.96 -0.12 -4.84
CA ASN A 56 16.32 0.51 -3.58
C ASN A 56 15.75 -0.27 -2.38
N LEU A 57 16.39 -1.39 -2.02
CA LEU A 57 15.85 -2.33 -1.02
C LEU A 57 16.63 -2.28 0.30
N SER A 58 16.28 -1.33 1.16
CA SER A 58 16.16 -1.70 2.57
C SER A 58 14.74 -2.24 2.76
N VAL A 59 14.60 -3.58 2.75
CA VAL A 59 13.29 -4.23 2.90
C VAL A 59 12.70 -3.83 4.26
N VAL A 60 11.56 -3.16 4.24
CA VAL A 60 10.76 -2.90 5.45
C VAL A 60 9.85 -4.10 5.70
N LYS A 61 9.93 -4.68 6.90
CA LYS A 61 9.04 -5.76 7.34
C LYS A 61 7.89 -5.17 8.14
N ILE A 62 6.66 -5.51 7.75
CA ILE A 62 5.45 -5.17 8.51
C ILE A 62 4.87 -6.48 9.04
N LYS A 63 5.03 -6.73 10.34
CA LYS A 63 4.55 -7.94 11.01
C LYS A 63 3.21 -7.67 11.69
N VAL A 64 2.21 -8.50 11.41
CA VAL A 64 0.96 -8.51 12.18
C VAL A 64 1.23 -9.19 13.53
N ASN A 65 1.08 -8.46 14.63
CA ASN A 65 1.14 -9.06 15.96
C ASN A 65 -0.22 -9.66 16.32
N ALA A 66 -0.22 -10.87 16.89
CA ALA A 66 -1.44 -11.58 17.27
C ALA A 66 -2.26 -10.73 18.25
N ASN A 67 -3.52 -10.47 17.89
CA ASN A 67 -4.46 -9.60 18.61
C ASN A 67 -3.89 -8.21 18.94
N GLY A 68 -2.94 -7.75 18.14
CA GLY A 68 -2.13 -6.57 18.42
C GLY A 68 -1.82 -5.71 17.20
N PRO A 69 -0.84 -4.80 17.32
CA PRO A 69 -0.51 -3.81 16.30
C PRO A 69 0.20 -4.40 15.08
N LEU A 70 0.40 -3.55 14.06
CA LEU A 70 1.36 -3.81 12.99
C LEU A 70 2.74 -3.32 13.45
N LEU A 71 3.73 -4.22 13.48
CA LEU A 71 5.10 -3.90 13.84
C LEU A 71 5.92 -3.63 12.58
N ILE A 72 6.46 -2.42 12.47
CA ILE A 72 7.34 -2.01 11.38
C ILE A 72 8.78 -2.23 11.82
N GLU A 73 9.57 -2.91 10.99
CA GLU A 73 11.01 -3.11 11.16
C GLU A 73 11.73 -2.72 9.86
N GLY A 74 12.63 -1.74 9.93
CA GLY A 74 13.39 -1.20 8.80
C GLY A 74 13.20 0.32 8.64
N PRO A 75 14.12 1.02 7.93
CA PRO A 75 14.06 2.47 7.76
C PRO A 75 12.72 2.88 7.12
N THR A 76 11.94 3.69 7.83
CA THR A 76 10.59 4.09 7.40
C THR A 76 10.29 5.54 7.81
N ILE A 77 9.57 6.24 6.95
CA ILE A 77 8.97 7.55 7.23
C ILE A 77 7.45 7.42 7.10
N ILE A 78 6.72 7.83 8.13
CA ILE A 78 5.27 8.02 8.09
C ILE A 78 5.02 9.45 7.64
N ILE A 79 4.18 9.60 6.62
CA ILE A 79 3.75 10.90 6.09
C ILE A 79 2.24 11.08 6.34
N ASP A 80 1.79 12.33 6.41
CA ASP A 80 0.37 12.68 6.41
C ASP A 80 -0.22 12.72 4.98
N PHE A 81 -1.50 13.09 4.88
CA PHE A 81 -2.23 13.16 3.60
C PHE A 81 -1.74 14.28 2.69
N GLU A 82 -0.97 15.25 3.20
CA GLU A 82 -0.32 16.31 2.42
C GLU A 82 1.11 15.92 2.01
N GLY A 83 1.58 14.74 2.43
CA GLY A 83 2.92 14.23 2.14
C GLY A 83 3.99 14.72 3.12
N LYS A 84 3.62 15.37 4.23
CA LYS A 84 4.58 15.88 5.22
C LYS A 84 4.96 14.78 6.22
N PRO A 85 6.24 14.68 6.63
CA PRO A 85 6.68 13.66 7.59
C PRO A 85 6.06 13.87 8.98
N LEU A 86 5.39 12.83 9.48
CA LEU A 86 4.88 12.72 10.85
C LEU A 86 5.89 12.06 11.79
N LYS A 87 6.58 11.00 11.32
CA LYS A 87 7.55 10.26 12.12
C LYS A 87 8.53 9.51 11.23
N GLU A 88 9.80 9.55 11.60
CA GLU A 88 10.86 8.72 11.00
C GLU A 88 11.42 7.76 12.07
N GLY A 89 11.80 6.55 11.63
CA GLY A 89 12.45 5.57 12.49
C GLY A 89 12.58 4.20 11.84
N SER A 90 13.22 3.27 12.57
CA SER A 90 13.45 1.89 12.12
C SER A 90 12.60 0.84 12.84
N LYS A 91 11.89 1.23 13.90
CA LYS A 91 10.97 0.38 14.68
C LYS A 91 9.77 1.18 15.12
N MET A 92 8.57 0.75 14.72
CA MET A 92 7.31 1.42 15.09
C MET A 92 6.20 0.39 15.28
N ALA A 93 5.17 0.74 16.07
CA ALA A 93 3.96 -0.04 16.22
C ALA A 93 2.75 0.80 15.77
N LEU A 94 2.09 0.39 14.69
CA LEU A 94 0.88 1.05 14.20
C LEU A 94 -0.38 0.40 14.76
N CYS A 95 -1.36 1.23 15.06
CA CYS A 95 -2.66 0.77 15.55
C CYS A 95 -3.37 -0.04 14.46
N ARG A 96 -3.66 -1.31 14.75
CA ARG A 96 -4.52 -2.17 13.92
C ARG A 96 -5.98 -2.19 14.39
N CYS A 97 -6.21 -1.94 15.68
CA CYS A 97 -7.54 -2.08 16.30
C CYS A 97 -8.47 -0.87 16.18
N GLY A 98 -7.95 0.30 15.80
CA GLY A 98 -8.71 1.55 15.71
C GLY A 98 -9.01 2.25 17.05
N LEU A 99 -8.71 1.62 18.19
CA LEU A 99 -9.08 2.07 19.54
C LEU A 99 -8.03 2.95 20.22
N SER A 100 -6.87 3.19 19.60
CA SER A 100 -5.82 4.01 20.20
C SER A 100 -6.25 5.47 20.36
N GLY A 101 -5.87 6.08 21.49
CA GLY A 101 -5.91 7.53 21.70
C GLY A 101 -4.73 8.27 21.04
N ASN A 102 -3.63 7.57 20.73
CA ASN A 102 -2.45 8.09 20.03
C ASN A 102 -2.38 7.62 18.56
N ARG A 103 -3.52 7.63 17.85
CA ARG A 103 -3.56 7.27 16.43
C ARG A 103 -2.58 8.14 15.65
N HIS A 104 -1.78 7.59 14.74
CA HIS A 104 -1.86 6.26 14.10
C HIS A 104 -1.09 5.14 14.83
N PHE A 105 -0.45 5.47 15.96
CA PHE A 105 0.40 4.56 16.70
C PHE A 105 -0.37 3.69 17.67
N CYS A 106 0.22 2.57 18.07
CA CYS A 106 -0.32 1.73 19.12
C CYS A 106 0.04 2.26 20.50
N ASP A 107 -0.94 2.34 21.40
CA ASP A 107 -0.79 2.71 22.82
C ASP A 107 -1.26 1.61 23.79
N GLY A 108 -1.48 0.40 23.28
CA GLY A 108 -1.97 -0.74 24.06
C GLY A 108 -3.49 -0.80 24.27
N ALA A 109 -4.28 0.09 23.67
CA ALA A 109 -5.74 0.06 23.78
C ALA A 109 -6.36 -1.28 23.35
N HIS A 110 -5.75 -2.00 22.38
CA HIS A 110 -6.20 -3.32 21.95
C HIS A 110 -6.28 -4.33 23.11
N SER A 111 -5.27 -4.35 23.98
CA SER A 111 -5.24 -5.23 25.15
C SER A 111 -6.27 -4.82 26.19
N LYS A 112 -6.38 -3.51 26.46
CA LYS A 112 -7.33 -2.96 27.44
C LYS A 112 -8.78 -3.28 27.07
N GLN A 113 -9.07 -3.29 25.77
CA GLN A 113 -10.40 -3.53 25.21
C GLN A 113 -10.62 -4.99 24.79
N SER A 114 -9.69 -5.90 25.13
CA SER A 114 -9.78 -7.32 24.77
C SER A 114 -10.05 -7.56 23.28
N TRP A 115 -9.46 -6.75 22.40
CA TRP A 115 -9.64 -6.87 20.96
C TRP A 115 -8.94 -8.13 20.43
N LYS A 116 -9.70 -9.10 19.92
CA LYS A 116 -9.21 -10.43 19.51
C LYS A 116 -9.62 -10.83 18.08
N PRO A 117 -9.18 -10.09 17.05
CA PRO A 117 -9.56 -10.32 15.66
C PRO A 117 -8.99 -11.61 15.06
N ASP A 118 -7.95 -12.19 15.66
CA ASP A 118 -7.24 -13.33 15.10
C ASP A 118 -7.73 -14.66 15.70
N GLN A 119 -8.76 -14.62 16.54
CA GLN A 119 -9.50 -15.81 16.93
C GLN A 119 -10.41 -16.20 15.77
N ILE A 120 -10.01 -17.22 15.03
CA ILE A 120 -10.89 -17.90 14.08
C ILE A 120 -11.79 -18.80 14.92
N ASP A 121 -13.08 -18.51 14.94
CA ASP A 121 -14.08 -19.44 15.47
C ASP A 121 -13.92 -20.77 14.70
N LYS A 122 -13.44 -21.80 15.39
CA LYS A 122 -13.30 -23.15 14.85
C LYS A 122 -14.62 -23.91 14.95
#